data_AF-A0A0G0IBJ2-F1
#
_entry.id   AF-A0A0G0IBJ2-F1
#
_cell.length_a   1.000
_cell.length_b   1.000
_cell.length_c   1.000
_cell.angle_alpha   90.00
_cell.angle_beta   90.00
_cell.angle_gamma   90.00
#
_symmetry.space_group_name_H-M   'P 1'
#
loop_
_entity.id
_entity.type
_entity.pdbx_description
1 polymer ?
#
loop_
_entity_poly.entity_id
_entity_poly.type
_entity_poly.pdbx_seq_one_letter_code
_entity_poly.pdbx_strand_id
1 'polypeptide(L)'
;MRRKSIFSEKFLKSHLKEIERALTSFGSENWFLTSPSINEGKNYLFTKNPEMKKLLEKLIGAKFNGDIGTTDKLWLRKEILKELQSKH
;
A
#
# COMPACT_ATOMS: atom_id res chain seq x y z
N MET A 1 -18.60 4.25 20.90
CA MET A 1 -18.16 3.40 19.75
C MET A 1 -17.78 4.32 18.58
N ARG A 2 -16.50 4.50 18.26
CA ARG A 2 -16.08 5.33 17.10
C ARG A 2 -16.36 4.55 15.81
N ARG A 3 -17.05 5.16 14.84
CA ARG A 3 -17.27 4.54 13.51
C ARG A 3 -15.90 4.27 12.86
N LYS A 4 -15.66 3.04 12.41
CA LYS A 4 -14.51 2.73 11.53
C LYS A 4 -14.68 3.55 10.26
N SER A 5 -13.78 4.50 10.02
CA SER A 5 -13.78 5.31 8.80
C SER A 5 -13.04 4.54 7.71
N ILE A 6 -13.77 4.07 6.69
CA ILE A 6 -13.23 3.36 5.51
C ILE A 6 -12.77 4.32 4.41
N PHE A 7 -12.43 5.56 4.77
CA PHE A 7 -12.13 6.62 3.81
C PHE A 7 -10.94 6.27 2.91
N SER A 8 -9.86 5.74 3.49
CA SER A 8 -8.65 5.37 2.75
C SER A 8 -8.94 4.28 1.70
N GLU A 9 -9.76 3.29 2.04
CA GLU A 9 -10.20 2.26 1.09
C GLU A 9 -11.04 2.84 -0.04
N LYS A 10 -12.03 3.67 0.32
CA LYS A 10 -12.92 4.30 -0.64
C LYS A 10 -12.13 5.19 -1.60
N PHE A 11 -11.23 6.01 -1.08
CA PHE A 11 -10.36 6.86 -1.89
C PHE A 11 -9.57 6.04 -2.91
N LEU A 12 -8.90 4.98 -2.45
CA LEU A 12 -8.13 4.08 -3.31
C LEU A 12 -9.01 3.49 -4.42
N LYS A 13 -10.11 2.83 -4.05
CA LYS A 13 -11.00 2.16 -5.01
C LYS A 13 -11.61 3.15 -6.01
N SER A 14 -11.93 4.37 -5.58
CA SER A 14 -12.52 5.40 -6.44
C SER A 14 -11.53 6.04 -7.42
N HIS A 15 -10.21 5.95 -7.20
CA HIS A 15 -9.20 6.65 -8.01
C HIS A 15 -8.09 5.73 -8.54
N LEU A 16 -8.34 4.43 -8.67
CA LEU A 16 -7.30 3.47 -9.05
C LEU A 16 -6.63 3.81 -10.39
N LYS A 17 -7.42 4.22 -11.39
CA LYS A 17 -6.91 4.51 -12.73
C LYS A 17 -6.00 5.74 -12.71
N GLU A 18 -6.40 6.77 -11.97
CA GLU A 18 -5.64 8.01 -11.83
C GLU A 18 -4.35 7.79 -11.06
N ILE A 19 -4.41 7.02 -9.97
CA ILE A 19 -3.25 6.66 -9.16
C ILE A 19 -2.27 5.82 -9.98
N GLU A 20 -2.77 4.81 -10.70
CA GLU A 20 -1.96 3.98 -11.58
C GLU A 20 -1.26 4.83 -12.64
N ARG A 21 -2.01 5.65 -13.38
CA ARG A 21 -1.46 6.53 -14.42
C ARG A 21 -0.40 7.47 -13.85
N ALA A 22 -0.63 8.05 -12.67
CA ALA A 22 0.33 8.94 -12.04
C ALA A 22 1.62 8.19 -11.66
N LEU A 23 1.50 7.03 -11.02
CA LEU A 23 2.66 6.27 -10.55
C LEU A 23 3.46 5.62 -11.69
N THR A 24 2.81 5.18 -12.76
CA THR A 24 3.50 4.62 -13.95
C THR A 24 4.14 5.70 -14.81
N SER A 25 3.67 6.96 -14.76
CA SER A 25 4.28 8.07 -15.51
C SER A 25 5.72 8.39 -15.11
N PHE A 26 6.19 7.91 -13.94
CA PHE A 26 7.57 8.04 -13.50
C PHE A 26 8.54 7.06 -14.18
N GLY A 27 8.05 6.17 -15.06
CA GLY A 27 8.88 5.27 -15.86
C GLY A 27 9.52 4.10 -15.10
N SER A 28 9.11 3.86 -13.85
CA SER A 28 9.56 2.72 -13.03
C SER A 28 8.41 1.76 -12.78
N GLU A 29 8.67 0.46 -12.94
CA GLU A 29 7.69 -0.60 -12.61
C GLU A 29 7.67 -0.92 -11.10
N ASN A 30 8.66 -0.46 -10.34
CA ASN A 30 8.82 -0.72 -8.91
C ASN A 30 8.11 0.36 -8.08
N TRP A 31 6.79 0.41 -8.22
CA TRP A 31 5.94 1.36 -7.49
C TRP A 31 4.92 0.65 -6.60
N PHE A 32 4.53 1.33 -5.54
CA PHE A 32 3.34 1.03 -4.76
C PHE A 32 2.82 2.32 -4.12
N LEU A 33 1.50 2.39 -3.90
CA LEU A 33 0.90 3.40 -3.03
C LEU A 33 0.74 2.80 -1.64
N THR A 34 0.90 3.64 -0.61
CA THR A 34 0.43 3.35 0.74
C THR A 34 -0.49 4.47 1.23
N SER A 35 -1.66 4.10 1.72
CA SER A 35 -2.67 4.99 2.30
C SER A 35 -2.94 4.56 3.74
N PRO A 36 -2.30 5.19 4.73
CA PRO A 36 -2.53 4.89 6.14
C PRO A 36 -3.98 5.19 6.54
N SER A 37 -4.63 4.25 7.22
CA SER A 37 -5.94 4.46 7.85
C SER A 37 -5.75 4.43 9.37
N ILE A 38 -5.52 5.62 9.95
CA ILE A 38 -5.19 5.77 11.38
C ILE A 38 -6.31 5.18 12.26
N ASN A 39 -7.57 5.45 11.90
CA ASN A 39 -8.73 4.96 12.65
C ASN A 39 -8.89 3.44 12.60
N GLU A 40 -8.37 2.79 11.55
CA GLU A 40 -8.43 1.33 11.39
C GLU A 40 -7.15 0.63 11.83
N GLY A 41 -6.08 1.38 12.17
CA GLY A 41 -4.82 0.79 12.62
C GLY A 41 -4.09 0.00 11.54
N LYS A 42 -4.31 0.31 10.25
CA LYS A 42 -3.69 -0.41 9.11
C LYS A 42 -3.34 0.52 7.95
N ASN A 43 -2.55 0.03 7.01
CA ASN A 43 -2.34 0.68 5.72
C ASN A 43 -3.15 -0.05 4.65
N TYR A 44 -3.70 0.71 3.71
CA TYR A 44 -4.12 0.19 2.42
C TYR A 44 -3.01 0.39 1.41
N LEU A 45 -2.74 -0.62 0.60
CA LEU A 45 -1.67 -0.65 -0.38
C LEU A 45 -2.25 -0.83 -1.77
N PHE A 46 -1.59 -0.29 -2.78
CA PHE A 46 -1.93 -0.55 -4.18
C PHE A 46 -0.66 -0.72 -5.00
N THR A 47 -0.58 -1.83 -5.72
CA THR A 47 0.43 -2.04 -6.77
C THR A 47 -0.05 -3.13 -7.73
N LYS A 48 0.31 -3.01 -9.01
CA LYS A 48 0.12 -4.07 -9.99
C LYS A 48 1.35 -4.94 -10.19
N ASN A 49 2.51 -4.53 -9.68
CA ASN A 49 3.75 -5.26 -9.85
C ASN A 49 3.76 -6.51 -8.93
N PRO A 50 3.80 -7.74 -9.48
CA PRO A 50 3.78 -8.97 -8.68
C PRO A 50 4.98 -9.14 -7.76
N GLU A 51 6.17 -8.67 -8.17
CA GLU A 51 7.37 -8.72 -7.34
C GLU A 51 7.24 -7.78 -6.14
N MET A 52 6.69 -6.58 -6.36
CA MET A 52 6.41 -5.68 -5.26
C MET A 52 5.36 -6.21 -4.28
N LYS A 53 4.34 -6.92 -4.75
CA LYS A 53 3.38 -7.60 -3.85
C LYS A 53 4.12 -8.59 -2.94
N LYS A 54 4.89 -9.51 -3.52
CA LYS A 54 5.67 -10.50 -2.78
C LYS A 54 6.63 -9.85 -1.77
N LEU A 55 7.27 -8.75 -2.16
CA LEU A 55 8.19 -8.03 -1.30
C LEU A 55 7.47 -7.40 -0.10
N LEU A 56 6.34 -6.74 -0.33
CA LEU A 56 5.53 -6.12 0.73
C LEU A 56 4.89 -7.17 1.65
N GLU A 57 4.43 -8.31 1.10
CA GLU A 57 3.95 -9.45 1.88
C GLU A 57 5.04 -9.96 2.84
N LYS A 58 6.26 -10.15 2.31
CA LYS A 58 7.41 -10.65 3.08
C LYS A 58 7.90 -9.67 4.14
N LEU A 59 7.99 -8.38 3.83
CA LEU A 59 8.65 -7.39 4.69
C LEU A 59 7.72 -6.81 5.75
N ILE A 60 6.48 -6.49 5.37
CA ILE A 60 5.56 -5.74 6.24
C ILE A 60 4.27 -6.51 6.55
N GLY A 61 4.21 -7.79 6.17
CA GLY A 61 3.05 -8.64 6.41
C GLY A 61 1.81 -8.18 5.66
N ALA A 62 1.98 -7.57 4.48
CA ALA A 62 0.85 -7.20 3.65
C ALA A 62 0.05 -8.45 3.23
N LYS A 63 -1.25 -8.28 3.00
CA LYS A 63 -2.15 -9.30 2.45
C LYS A 63 -2.88 -8.70 1.26
N PHE A 64 -2.63 -9.22 0.06
CA PHE A 64 -3.23 -8.71 -1.17
C PHE A 64 -4.49 -9.50 -1.56
N ASN A 65 -5.51 -8.76 -2.01
CA ASN A 65 -6.65 -9.28 -2.76
C ASN A 65 -6.69 -8.55 -4.12
N GLY A 66 -6.21 -9.23 -5.17
CA GLY A 66 -5.92 -8.59 -6.45
C GLY A 66 -4.74 -7.61 -6.34
N ASP A 67 -4.97 -6.34 -6.67
CA ASP A 67 -3.95 -5.28 -6.63
C ASP A 67 -3.97 -4.46 -5.34
N ILE A 68 -4.94 -4.71 -4.46
CA ILE A 68 -5.12 -3.97 -3.21
C ILE A 68 -4.67 -4.82 -2.03
N GLY A 69 -3.76 -4.26 -1.24
CA GLY A 69 -3.24 -4.89 -0.05
C GLY A 69 -3.69 -4.20 1.24
N THR A 70 -3.69 -4.94 2.33
CA THR A 70 -3.81 -4.37 3.69
C THR A 70 -2.75 -4.92 4.62
N THR A 71 -2.38 -4.18 5.65
CA THR A 71 -1.46 -4.63 6.71
C THR A 71 -2.22 -4.90 8.02
N ASP A 72 -1.62 -5.69 8.91
CA ASP A 72 -2.20 -5.98 10.24
C ASP A 72 -1.93 -4.86 11.27
N LYS A 73 -1.03 -3.92 10.96
CA LYS A 73 -0.72 -2.73 11.76
C LYS A 73 -0.44 -1.51 10.90
N LEU A 74 -0.44 -0.32 11.49
CA LEU A 74 0.06 0.89 10.83
C LEU A 74 1.56 0.80 10.60
N TRP A 75 1.95 1.22 9.41
CA TRP A 75 3.33 1.39 9.01
C TRP A 75 3.54 2.84 8.56
N LEU A 76 4.58 3.47 9.09
CA LEU A 76 5.07 4.73 8.58
C LEU A 76 5.83 4.50 7.28
N ARG A 77 5.75 5.45 6.34
CA ARG A 77 6.50 5.36 5.08
C ARG A 77 8.00 5.12 5.30
N LYS A 78 8.61 5.80 6.29
CA LYS A 78 10.04 5.62 6.62
C LYS A 78 10.38 4.21 7.11
N GLU A 79 9.44 3.53 7.77
CA GLU A 79 9.64 2.16 8.26
C GLU A 79 9.58 1.18 7.08
N ILE A 80 8.60 1.36 6.19
CA ILE A 80 8.50 0.56 4.96
C ILE A 80 9.77 0.72 4.11
N LEU A 81 10.25 1.95 3.94
CA LEU A 81 11.49 2.22 3.19
C LEU A 81 12.71 1.59 3.85
N LYS A 82 12.80 1.62 5.19
CA LYS A 82 13.89 0.98 5.92
C LYS A 82 13.92 -0.53 5.68
N GLU A 83 12.77 -1.21 5.67
CA GLU A 83 12.68 -2.64 5.37
C GLU A 83 13.03 -2.96 3.90
N LEU A 84 12.67 -2.08 2.96
CA LEU A 84 13.01 -2.24 1.55
C LEU A 84 14.52 -2.08 1.30
N GLN A 85 15.16 -1.17 2.03
CA GLN A 85 16.59 -0.86 1.88
C GLN A 85 17.49 -1.79 2.70
N SER A 86 17.01 -2.36 3.81
CA SER A 86 17.82 -3.19 4.72
C SER A 86 18.23 -4.56 4.16
N LYS A 87 17.69 -4.96 3.00
CA LYS A 87 18.00 -6.23 2.33
C LYS A 87 18.87 -6.09 1.08
N HIS A 88 19.54 -4.94 0.92
CA HIS A 88 20.58 -4.69 -0.08
C HIS A 88 21.85 -4.20 0.59
#